data_AF-A0A5E6ZVM0-F1
#
_entry.id   AF-A0A5E6ZVM0-F1
#
_cell.length_a   1.000
_cell.length_b   1.000
_cell.length_c   1.000
_cell.angle_alpha   90.00
_cell.angle_beta   90.00
_cell.angle_gamma   90.00
#
_symmetry.space_group_name_H-M   'P 1'
#
loop_
_entity.id
_entity.type
_entity.pdbx_description
1 polymer ?
#
loop_
_entity_poly.entity_id
_entity_poly.type
_entity_poly.pdbx_seq_one_letter_code
_entity_poly.pdbx_strand_id
1 'polypeptide(L)'
;MVFFNAPEHDSGAATFSAPVTQAGSVSHSISFDSSRLPSIVTKISITLTQDGAGGFAAVQNLRACVIAGDQVLELAPESFSQETGIIVLELYVRSDQLKVRSVWQGFASGLAGLCNLYGIDVADDAPGEPAAAPTLAQKSVNIAKTVVTLDKPGSSHKVTLEKGPSAPKMIRVSATWIDNGDGRDNDDLDLRIGILRPDGRMSIIQAPDKRGAFDADPFVFHTGDVVSASASAPGIETVEINPAISQLLGGKVALVCSVYSAVENGAVSVASLKPKMRMEYGDQVVECAFEFKSGFFSSMSTVYTYVIGQIEIDQDQIVLSPSGVTSKAASEATPWLTRKGDKLELTMDGPEVFKGHPIERIGKKQYF
;
A
#
# COMPACT_ATOMS: atom_id res chain seq x y z
N MET A 1 23.33 3.29 -4.85
CA MET A 1 22.77 4.56 -5.36
C MET A 1 23.85 5.27 -6.14
N VAL A 2 23.53 5.91 -7.27
CA VAL A 2 24.49 6.68 -8.09
C VAL A 2 24.03 8.12 -8.16
N PHE A 3 24.90 9.06 -7.81
CA PHE A 3 24.62 10.50 -7.74
C PHE A 3 25.94 11.30 -7.72
N PHE A 4 25.90 12.63 -7.62
CA PHE A 4 27.10 13.47 -7.77
C PHE A 4 28.26 13.15 -6.80
N ASN A 5 28.00 12.71 -5.56
CA ASN A 5 29.05 12.29 -4.61
C ASN A 5 29.39 10.79 -4.67
N ALA A 6 28.63 10.00 -5.43
CA ALA A 6 28.92 8.60 -5.73
C ALA A 6 28.62 8.36 -7.22
N PRO A 7 29.48 8.89 -8.13
CA PRO A 7 29.14 9.03 -9.53
C PRO A 7 29.16 7.70 -10.31
N GLU A 8 29.61 6.61 -9.70
CA GLU A 8 29.67 5.30 -10.34
C GLU A 8 29.10 4.23 -9.41
N HIS A 9 28.42 3.24 -9.99
CA HIS A 9 28.06 2.02 -9.26
C HIS A 9 29.24 1.06 -9.22
N ASP A 10 29.40 0.30 -8.13
CA ASP A 10 30.52 -0.64 -7.94
C ASP A 10 30.65 -1.69 -9.06
N SER A 11 29.54 -2.05 -9.71
CA SER A 11 29.55 -2.98 -10.86
C SER A 11 29.97 -2.32 -12.18
N GLY A 12 30.11 -1.01 -12.23
CA GLY A 12 30.32 -0.22 -13.46
C GLY A 12 29.08 -0.13 -14.37
N ALA A 13 27.90 -0.57 -13.91
CA ALA A 13 26.68 -0.60 -14.70
C ALA A 13 26.00 0.77 -14.85
N ALA A 14 26.34 1.75 -14.00
CA ALA A 14 25.73 3.06 -14.02
C ALA A 14 26.76 4.13 -13.68
N THR A 15 26.76 5.22 -14.45
CA THR A 15 27.68 6.35 -14.29
C THR A 15 26.91 7.66 -14.42
N PHE A 16 26.97 8.51 -13.39
CA PHE A 16 26.48 9.87 -13.40
C PHE A 16 27.48 10.79 -14.10
N SER A 17 27.00 11.58 -15.05
CA SER A 17 27.77 12.63 -15.70
C SER A 17 27.50 13.96 -15.02
N ALA A 18 28.56 14.77 -14.87
CA ALA A 18 28.43 16.13 -14.36
C ALA A 18 27.38 16.91 -15.18
N PRO A 19 26.49 17.70 -14.54
CA PRO A 19 25.46 18.45 -15.23
C PRO A 19 26.05 19.43 -16.24
N VAL A 20 25.40 19.57 -17.40
CA VAL A 20 25.80 20.49 -18.46
C VAL A 20 24.81 21.64 -18.53
N THR A 21 25.30 22.87 -18.38
CA THR A 21 24.48 24.08 -18.54
C THR A 21 24.68 24.65 -19.94
N GLN A 22 23.60 24.75 -20.71
CA GLN A 22 23.62 25.32 -22.06
C GLN A 22 22.34 26.11 -22.33
N ALA A 23 22.48 27.33 -22.86
CA ALA A 23 21.37 28.18 -23.29
C ALA A 23 20.24 28.37 -22.24
N GLY A 24 20.61 28.44 -20.95
CA GLY A 24 19.65 28.59 -19.85
C GLY A 24 18.95 27.31 -19.40
N SER A 25 19.31 26.16 -19.95
CA SER A 25 18.87 24.83 -19.50
C SER A 25 20.02 24.09 -18.82
N VAL A 26 19.70 23.29 -17.79
CA VAL A 26 20.64 22.39 -17.11
C VAL A 26 20.23 20.96 -17.46
N SER A 27 21.17 20.20 -18.03
CA SER A 27 20.99 18.81 -18.40
C SER A 27 21.73 17.90 -17.42
N HIS A 28 21.00 16.98 -16.80
CA HIS A 28 21.55 15.90 -15.98
C HIS A 28 21.54 14.59 -16.78
N SER A 29 22.54 13.74 -16.60
CA SER A 29 22.62 12.49 -17.36
C SER A 29 23.23 11.36 -16.53
N ILE A 30 22.65 10.16 -16.68
CA ILE A 30 23.20 8.91 -16.16
C ILE A 30 23.27 7.92 -17.32
N SER A 31 24.45 7.34 -17.53
CA SER A 31 24.69 6.30 -18.53
C SER A 31 24.56 4.93 -17.89
N PHE A 32 23.99 3.97 -18.63
CA PHE A 32 23.79 2.59 -18.17
C PHE A 32 24.44 1.58 -19.11
N ASP A 33 25.14 0.61 -18.54
CA ASP A 33 25.65 -0.57 -19.23
C ASP A 33 24.93 -1.82 -18.74
N SER A 34 23.94 -2.24 -19.52
CA SER A 34 23.12 -3.42 -19.21
C SER A 34 23.93 -4.73 -19.10
N SER A 35 25.09 -4.83 -19.75
CA SER A 35 25.93 -6.04 -19.69
C SER A 35 26.65 -6.20 -18.35
N ARG A 36 26.81 -5.10 -17.61
CA ARG A 36 27.46 -5.05 -16.29
C ARG A 36 26.45 -4.98 -15.15
N LEU A 37 25.15 -4.99 -15.45
CA LEU A 37 24.12 -4.93 -14.45
C LEU A 37 24.08 -6.25 -13.66
N PRO A 38 24.27 -6.23 -12.33
CA PRO A 38 24.19 -7.45 -11.53
C PRO A 38 22.81 -8.08 -11.69
N SER A 39 22.74 -9.41 -11.79
CA SER A 39 21.48 -10.13 -12.00
C SER A 39 20.44 -9.95 -10.89
N ILE A 40 20.89 -9.52 -9.70
CA ILE A 40 20.02 -9.16 -8.58
C ILE A 40 19.29 -7.82 -8.78
N VAL A 41 19.78 -6.95 -9.68
CA VAL A 41 19.16 -5.66 -9.97
C VAL A 41 18.07 -5.85 -11.01
N THR A 42 16.82 -5.88 -10.56
CA THR A 42 15.64 -6.06 -11.43
C THR A 42 15.01 -4.75 -11.88
N LYS A 43 15.34 -3.64 -11.20
CA LYS A 43 14.78 -2.31 -11.43
C LYS A 43 15.76 -1.21 -11.02
N ILE A 44 15.79 -0.12 -11.79
CA ILE A 44 16.53 1.11 -11.51
C ILE A 44 15.55 2.27 -11.66
N SER A 45 15.41 3.08 -10.62
CA SER A 45 14.62 4.31 -10.67
C SER A 45 15.52 5.51 -10.90
N ILE A 46 15.10 6.42 -11.77
CA ILE A 46 15.77 7.72 -11.97
C ILE A 46 14.98 8.80 -11.26
N THR A 47 15.64 9.43 -10.32
CA THR A 47 15.03 10.44 -9.45
C THR A 47 15.69 11.79 -9.63
N LEU A 48 14.93 12.85 -9.44
CA LEU A 48 15.44 14.22 -9.39
C LEU A 48 14.98 14.87 -8.08
N THR A 49 15.85 15.70 -7.50
CA THR A 49 15.53 16.58 -6.37
C THR A 49 15.72 18.03 -6.77
N GLN A 50 14.93 18.92 -6.19
CA GLN A 50 15.02 20.36 -6.40
C GLN A 50 15.16 21.06 -5.05
N ASP A 51 16.29 21.72 -4.87
CA ASP A 51 16.65 22.41 -3.62
C ASP A 51 16.17 23.87 -3.59
N GLY A 52 15.65 24.39 -4.73
CA GLY A 52 15.14 25.75 -4.86
C GLY A 52 13.74 25.97 -4.28
N ALA A 53 13.44 27.21 -3.91
CA ALA A 53 12.11 27.62 -3.45
C ALA A 53 11.02 27.35 -4.50
N GLY A 54 9.93 26.70 -4.10
CA GLY A 54 8.80 26.34 -4.98
C GLY A 54 8.89 24.97 -5.66
N GLY A 55 9.94 24.19 -5.40
CA GLY A 55 10.06 22.80 -5.87
C GLY A 55 9.98 22.65 -7.39
N PHE A 56 9.49 21.51 -7.86
CA PHE A 56 9.36 21.22 -9.29
C PHE A 56 8.30 22.06 -10.01
N ALA A 57 7.37 22.70 -9.30
CA ALA A 57 6.43 23.64 -9.91
C ALA A 57 7.13 24.90 -10.45
N ALA A 58 8.30 25.26 -9.90
CA ALA A 58 9.10 26.39 -10.37
C ALA A 58 9.99 26.05 -11.57
N VAL A 59 10.12 24.76 -11.93
CA VAL A 59 11.00 24.31 -13.02
C VAL A 59 10.31 24.46 -14.35
N GLN A 60 10.75 25.44 -15.15
CA GLN A 60 10.22 25.65 -16.49
C GLN A 60 10.79 24.63 -17.48
N ASN A 61 9.94 24.12 -18.37
CA ASN A 61 10.33 23.21 -19.45
C ASN A 61 11.05 21.93 -18.96
N LEU A 62 10.61 21.36 -17.84
CA LEU A 62 11.10 20.07 -17.37
C LEU A 62 10.86 18.98 -18.43
N ARG A 63 11.92 18.29 -18.84
CA ARG A 63 11.89 17.24 -19.86
C ARG A 63 12.79 16.10 -19.43
N ALA A 64 12.45 14.90 -19.87
CA ALA A 64 13.32 13.74 -19.73
C ALA A 64 13.27 12.90 -21.01
N CYS A 65 14.38 12.27 -21.34
CA CYS A 65 14.43 11.31 -22.44
C CYS A 65 15.34 10.13 -22.08
N VAL A 66 15.13 9.02 -22.76
CA VAL A 66 16.03 7.87 -22.73
C VAL A 66 16.62 7.69 -24.12
N ILE A 67 17.94 7.56 -24.19
CA ILE A 67 18.68 7.31 -25.42
C ILE A 67 19.20 5.88 -25.39
N ALA A 68 18.85 5.07 -26.39
CA ALA A 68 19.28 3.69 -26.53
C ALA A 68 19.76 3.45 -27.98
N GLY A 69 21.07 3.48 -28.18
CA GLY A 69 21.65 3.44 -29.53
C GLY A 69 21.26 4.70 -30.32
N ASP A 70 20.56 4.51 -31.43
CA ASP A 70 20.00 5.59 -32.28
C ASP A 70 18.57 6.01 -31.89
N GLN A 71 17.94 5.31 -30.94
CA GLN A 71 16.58 5.60 -30.51
C GLN A 71 16.56 6.62 -29.38
N VAL A 72 15.67 7.61 -29.50
CA VAL A 72 15.38 8.60 -28.46
C VAL A 72 13.92 8.49 -28.07
N LEU A 73 13.66 8.19 -26.80
CA LEU A 73 12.33 8.16 -26.21
C LEU A 73 12.14 9.39 -25.32
N GLU A 74 11.36 10.36 -25.78
CA GLU A 74 10.94 11.48 -24.94
C GLU A 74 9.84 11.05 -23.96
N LEU A 75 9.94 11.50 -22.71
CA LEU A 75 8.98 11.20 -21.65
C LEU A 75 8.09 12.43 -21.41
N ALA A 76 6.78 12.23 -21.44
CA ALA A 76 5.80 13.28 -21.20
C ALA A 76 5.74 13.60 -19.69
N PRO A 77 6.10 14.83 -19.26
CA PRO A 77 6.08 15.22 -17.85
C PRO A 77 4.66 15.38 -17.30
N GLU A 78 4.51 15.14 -16.00
CA GLU A 78 3.34 15.59 -15.23
C GLU A 78 3.55 16.99 -14.64
N SER A 79 2.46 17.59 -14.17
CA SER A 79 2.48 18.88 -13.47
C SER A 79 2.72 18.68 -11.98
N PHE A 80 3.63 19.47 -11.40
CA PHE A 80 3.95 19.46 -9.97
C PHE A 80 3.46 20.72 -9.26
N SER A 81 3.34 20.65 -7.94
CA SER A 81 2.87 21.70 -7.05
C SER A 81 3.90 22.07 -5.97
N GLN A 82 4.06 21.27 -4.92
CA GLN A 82 4.97 21.54 -3.80
C GLN A 82 6.09 20.48 -3.72
N GLU A 83 6.14 19.55 -4.68
CA GLU A 83 7.07 18.45 -4.67
C GLU A 83 8.50 18.92 -4.94
N THR A 84 9.42 18.54 -4.06
CA THR A 84 10.86 18.85 -4.15
C THR A 84 11.67 17.61 -4.53
N GLY A 85 11.02 16.47 -4.72
CA GLY A 85 11.61 15.21 -5.19
C GLY A 85 10.65 14.53 -6.16
N ILE A 86 11.17 13.94 -7.24
CA ILE A 86 10.37 13.21 -8.23
C ILE A 86 11.07 11.93 -8.69
N ILE A 87 10.28 10.93 -9.06
CA ILE A 87 10.72 9.77 -9.85
C ILE A 87 10.29 10.03 -11.29
N VAL A 88 11.25 10.14 -12.20
CA VAL A 88 10.97 10.48 -13.60
C VAL A 88 10.64 9.23 -14.42
N LEU A 89 11.47 8.20 -14.26
CA LEU A 89 11.34 6.95 -15.00
C LEU A 89 11.91 5.77 -14.22
N GLU A 90 11.51 4.58 -14.62
CA GLU A 90 12.09 3.32 -14.18
C GLU A 90 12.61 2.51 -15.36
N LEU A 91 13.81 1.96 -15.22
CA LEU A 91 14.34 0.88 -16.03
C LEU A 91 14.07 -0.44 -15.31
N TYR A 92 13.58 -1.45 -16.01
CA TYR A 92 13.30 -2.76 -15.41
C TYR A 92 13.52 -3.90 -16.40
N VAL A 93 13.82 -5.09 -15.90
CA VAL A 93 14.02 -6.28 -16.73
C VAL A 93 12.72 -7.07 -16.82
N ARG A 94 12.25 -7.37 -18.04
CA ARG A 94 11.09 -8.22 -18.32
C ARG A 94 11.41 -9.16 -19.46
N SER A 95 11.30 -10.47 -19.22
CA SER A 95 11.64 -11.50 -20.22
C SER A 95 13.06 -11.33 -20.78
N ASP A 96 14.03 -11.13 -19.89
CA ASP A 96 15.45 -10.87 -20.22
C ASP A 96 15.70 -9.65 -21.12
N GLN A 97 14.73 -8.74 -21.20
CA GLN A 97 14.84 -7.49 -21.94
C GLN A 97 14.72 -6.30 -20.99
N LEU A 98 15.61 -5.32 -21.16
CA LEU A 98 15.49 -4.03 -20.48
C LEU A 98 14.31 -3.24 -21.06
N LYS A 99 13.46 -2.72 -20.19
CA LYS A 99 12.29 -1.92 -20.51
C LYS A 99 12.35 -0.59 -19.75
N VAL A 100 11.71 0.42 -20.31
CA VAL A 100 11.59 1.77 -19.75
C VAL A 100 10.13 2.03 -19.43
N ARG A 101 9.85 2.66 -18.28
CA ARG A 101 8.55 3.18 -17.89
C ARG A 101 8.66 4.64 -17.48
N SER A 102 7.83 5.50 -18.06
CA SER A 102 7.61 6.88 -17.60
C SER A 102 6.80 6.87 -16.30
N VAL A 103 7.22 7.61 -15.27
CA VAL A 103 6.62 7.56 -13.92
C VAL A 103 6.09 8.92 -13.44
N TRP A 104 6.94 9.94 -13.39
CA TRP A 104 6.62 11.30 -12.92
C TRP A 104 5.92 11.41 -11.57
N GLN A 105 6.26 10.55 -10.61
CA GLN A 105 5.71 10.58 -9.26
C GLN A 105 6.43 11.60 -8.39
N GLY A 106 5.69 12.50 -7.74
CA GLY A 106 6.26 13.54 -6.88
C GLY A 106 6.19 13.28 -5.37
N PHE A 107 7.13 13.90 -4.65
CA PHE A 107 7.33 13.81 -3.19
C PHE A 107 7.52 15.23 -2.62
N ALA A 108 6.55 15.69 -1.83
CA ALA A 108 6.66 16.96 -1.09
C ALA A 108 7.79 16.95 -0.05
N SER A 109 8.14 15.77 0.48
CA SER A 109 9.27 15.56 1.39
C SER A 109 10.63 15.49 0.68
N GLY A 110 10.69 15.70 -0.63
CA GLY A 110 11.95 15.83 -1.36
C GLY A 110 12.83 14.60 -1.32
N LEU A 111 14.13 14.83 -1.16
CA LEU A 111 15.13 13.76 -1.02
C LEU A 111 14.77 12.81 0.11
N ALA A 112 14.28 13.29 1.25
CA ALA A 112 13.90 12.44 2.37
C ALA A 112 12.79 11.45 1.97
N GLY A 113 11.79 11.90 1.21
CA GLY A 113 10.75 11.03 0.67
C GLY A 113 11.29 9.96 -0.28
N LEU A 114 12.21 10.34 -1.16
CA LEU A 114 12.85 9.42 -2.11
C LEU A 114 13.76 8.41 -1.39
N CYS A 115 14.59 8.86 -0.46
CA CYS A 115 15.46 8.01 0.33
C CYS A 115 14.65 7.02 1.17
N ASN A 116 13.58 7.46 1.83
CA ASN A 116 12.68 6.58 2.57
C ASN A 116 12.02 5.54 1.66
N LEU A 117 11.62 5.92 0.44
CA LEU A 117 11.04 4.99 -0.53
C LEU A 117 12.00 3.84 -0.88
N TYR A 118 13.30 4.13 -1.00
CA TYR A 118 14.34 3.16 -1.35
C TYR A 118 15.10 2.58 -0.14
N GLY A 119 14.65 2.87 1.09
CA GLY A 119 15.28 2.37 2.32
C GLY A 119 16.70 2.89 2.55
N ILE A 120 16.99 4.11 2.12
CA ILE A 120 18.26 4.80 2.32
C ILE A 120 18.12 5.75 3.51
N ASP A 121 18.90 5.55 4.57
CA ASP A 121 19.00 6.52 5.66
C ASP A 121 19.86 7.72 5.20
N VAL A 122 19.30 8.93 5.29
CA VAL A 122 20.05 10.17 5.12
C VAL A 122 20.49 10.63 6.50
N ALA A 123 21.80 10.70 6.73
CA ALA A 123 22.31 11.34 7.93
C ALA A 123 21.99 12.84 7.85
N ASP A 124 21.29 13.37 8.84
CA ASP A 124 21.13 14.81 9.00
C ASP A 124 22.50 15.41 9.31
N ASP A 125 23.07 16.18 8.36
CA ASP A 125 24.24 17.01 8.63
C ASP A 125 23.81 18.20 9.51
N ALA A 126 23.99 18.06 10.81
CA ALA A 126 24.19 19.17 11.74
C ALA A 126 25.60 19.05 12.38
N PRO A 127 26.31 20.16 12.63
CA PRO A 127 27.76 20.15 12.82
C PRO A 127 28.22 19.89 14.27
N GLY A 128 29.21 18.99 14.41
CA GLY A 128 30.16 18.82 15.54
C GLY A 128 29.56 18.30 16.86
N GLU A 129 30.15 17.40 17.65
CA GLU A 129 31.49 16.79 17.79
C GLU A 129 31.35 15.70 18.91
N PRO A 130 32.41 14.98 19.36
CA PRO A 130 33.06 13.80 18.78
C PRO A 130 32.71 12.45 19.46
N ALA A 131 33.27 11.39 18.86
CA ALA A 131 33.05 9.96 19.04
C ALA A 131 33.34 9.33 20.41
N ALA A 132 32.67 8.18 20.65
CA ALA A 132 33.22 7.04 21.40
C ALA A 132 33.07 5.75 20.56
N ALA A 133 34.15 4.96 20.51
CA ALA A 133 34.34 3.79 19.64
C ALA A 133 33.90 2.46 20.33
N PRO A 134 34.09 1.29 19.69
CA PRO A 134 33.03 0.48 19.10
C PRO A 134 32.65 -0.74 19.95
N THR A 135 31.40 -1.19 19.85
CA THR A 135 31.05 -2.58 20.19
C THR A 135 30.58 -3.31 18.95
N LEU A 136 31.32 -4.37 18.63
CA LEU A 136 30.98 -5.35 17.61
C LEU A 136 29.66 -6.03 18.01
N ALA A 137 28.58 -5.68 17.34
CA ALA A 137 27.36 -6.47 17.33
C ALA A 137 26.99 -6.70 15.86
N GLN A 138 26.93 -7.99 15.51
CA GLN A 138 26.61 -8.49 14.17
C GLN A 138 25.31 -7.86 13.66
N LYS A 139 25.39 -7.08 12.59
CA LYS A 139 24.20 -6.69 11.82
C LYS A 139 23.73 -7.91 11.04
N SER A 140 22.64 -8.52 11.50
CA SER A 140 21.75 -9.27 10.63
C SER A 140 21.29 -8.34 9.51
N VAL A 141 21.36 -8.83 8.27
CA VAL A 141 20.86 -8.13 7.10
C VAL A 141 19.32 -8.13 7.19
N ASN A 142 18.76 -7.03 7.70
CA ASN A 142 17.33 -6.76 7.54
C ASN A 142 17.15 -6.00 6.23
N ILE A 143 16.59 -6.68 5.23
CA ILE A 143 16.06 -6.06 4.01
C ILE A 143 14.82 -5.27 4.45
N ALA A 144 14.89 -3.94 4.45
CA ALA A 144 13.80 -3.09 4.90
C ALA A 144 12.66 -3.07 3.87
N LYS A 145 11.44 -3.41 4.30
CA LYS A 145 10.24 -3.34 3.48
C LYS A 145 9.89 -1.87 3.17
N THR A 146 9.48 -1.56 1.94
CA THR A 146 8.98 -0.23 1.55
C THR A 146 7.57 -0.04 2.10
N VAL A 147 7.34 0.95 2.97
CA VAL A 147 6.04 1.23 3.61
C VAL A 147 5.41 2.50 3.04
N VAL A 148 4.17 2.39 2.55
CA VAL A 148 3.35 3.53 2.07
C VAL A 148 2.16 3.69 2.99
N THR A 149 1.91 4.89 3.49
CA THR A 149 0.74 5.19 4.34
C THR A 149 -0.34 5.94 3.55
N LEU A 150 -1.58 5.47 3.64
CA LEU A 150 -2.77 6.07 3.08
C LEU A 150 -3.71 6.50 4.23
N ASP A 151 -3.93 7.80 4.35
CA ASP A 151 -4.66 8.42 5.48
C ASP A 151 -5.90 9.21 5.03
N LYS A 152 -6.02 9.52 3.73
CA LYS A 152 -7.05 10.41 3.18
C LYS A 152 -8.05 9.68 2.28
N PRO A 153 -9.37 9.96 2.41
CA PRO A 153 -10.36 9.44 1.48
C PRO A 153 -10.01 9.83 0.03
N GLY A 154 -10.19 8.89 -0.90
CA GLY A 154 -9.90 9.09 -2.33
C GLY A 154 -8.44 8.97 -2.73
N SER A 155 -7.51 8.83 -1.78
CA SER A 155 -6.14 8.41 -2.09
C SER A 155 -6.12 6.95 -2.54
N SER A 156 -5.15 6.58 -3.38
CA SER A 156 -4.92 5.18 -3.73
C SER A 156 -3.44 4.91 -3.96
N HIS A 157 -3.05 3.65 -3.77
CA HIS A 157 -1.72 3.18 -4.09
C HIS A 157 -1.81 1.94 -4.99
N LYS A 158 -0.95 1.88 -6.00
CA LYS A 158 -0.90 0.76 -6.95
C LYS A 158 0.36 -0.06 -6.71
N VAL A 159 0.17 -1.35 -6.49
CA VAL A 159 1.22 -2.36 -6.37
C VAL A 159 1.15 -3.24 -7.61
N THR A 160 2.26 -3.40 -8.32
CA THR A 160 2.33 -4.34 -9.46
C THR A 160 2.49 -5.77 -8.94
N LEU A 161 1.69 -6.69 -9.47
CA LEU A 161 1.85 -8.12 -9.22
C LEU A 161 3.06 -8.63 -10.00
N GLU A 162 4.00 -9.23 -9.28
CA GLU A 162 5.17 -9.84 -9.89
C GLU A 162 4.78 -11.17 -10.53
N LYS A 163 5.48 -11.52 -11.61
CA LYS A 163 5.28 -12.78 -12.33
C LYS A 163 6.57 -13.57 -12.35
N GLY A 164 6.44 -14.89 -12.29
CA GLY A 164 7.55 -15.82 -12.34
C GLY A 164 7.92 -16.41 -10.97
N PRO A 165 9.02 -17.18 -10.90
CA PRO A 165 9.35 -18.00 -9.72
C PRO A 165 9.64 -17.20 -8.45
N SER A 166 10.08 -15.94 -8.58
CA SER A 166 10.37 -15.04 -7.47
C SER A 166 9.16 -14.26 -6.96
N ALA A 167 8.02 -14.34 -7.66
CA ALA A 167 6.85 -13.56 -7.30
C ALA A 167 6.38 -13.91 -5.87
N PRO A 168 6.06 -12.91 -5.03
CA PRO A 168 5.49 -13.18 -3.73
C PRO A 168 4.24 -14.04 -3.85
N LYS A 169 4.21 -15.13 -3.09
CA LYS A 169 3.17 -16.15 -3.20
C LYS A 169 1.86 -15.76 -2.54
N MET A 170 1.84 -14.65 -1.80
CA MET A 170 0.75 -14.29 -0.90
C MET A 170 0.65 -12.77 -0.77
N ILE A 171 -0.59 -12.28 -0.74
CA ILE A 171 -0.92 -10.96 -0.23
C ILE A 171 -1.40 -11.14 1.21
N ARG A 172 -0.75 -10.49 2.17
CA ARG A 172 -1.18 -10.52 3.58
C ARG A 172 -1.90 -9.23 3.92
N VAL A 173 -3.08 -9.30 4.50
CA VAL A 173 -3.79 -8.12 5.03
C VAL A 173 -4.05 -8.34 6.50
N SER A 174 -3.59 -7.41 7.34
CA SER A 174 -3.85 -7.43 8.77
C SER A 174 -4.63 -6.20 9.20
N ALA A 175 -5.51 -6.36 10.19
CA ALA A 175 -6.08 -5.26 10.95
C ALA A 175 -5.48 -5.27 12.35
N THR A 176 -5.10 -4.10 12.86
CA THR A 176 -4.56 -3.92 14.20
C THR A 176 -5.34 -2.86 14.94
N TRP A 177 -5.69 -3.12 16.19
CA TRP A 177 -6.39 -2.18 17.08
C TRP A 177 -5.80 -2.23 18.48
N ILE A 178 -6.01 -1.17 19.24
CA ILE A 178 -5.44 -0.98 20.58
C ILE A 178 -6.58 -0.69 21.54
N ASP A 179 -6.55 -1.37 22.69
CA ASP A 179 -7.40 -1.09 23.84
C ASP A 179 -7.43 0.42 24.16
N ASN A 180 -8.63 0.95 24.34
CA ASN A 180 -8.85 2.38 24.59
C ASN A 180 -8.69 2.77 26.07
N GLY A 181 -8.47 1.81 26.96
CA GLY A 181 -8.24 2.00 28.39
C GLY A 181 -9.50 2.33 29.19
N ASP A 182 -10.70 2.01 28.69
CA ASP A 182 -11.97 2.27 29.40
C ASP A 182 -12.26 1.26 30.54
N GLY A 183 -11.43 0.23 30.68
CA GLY A 183 -11.53 -0.81 31.71
C GLY A 183 -12.61 -1.85 31.46
N ARG A 184 -13.14 -1.93 30.23
CA ARG A 184 -14.11 -2.95 29.78
C ARG A 184 -13.43 -3.89 28.80
N ASP A 185 -13.90 -5.13 28.76
CA ASP A 185 -13.42 -6.14 27.79
C ASP A 185 -14.33 -6.12 26.56
N ASN A 186 -14.25 -5.04 25.78
CA ASN A 186 -15.04 -4.83 24.56
C ASN A 186 -14.18 -4.54 23.32
N ASP A 187 -12.87 -4.81 23.42
CA ASP A 187 -11.88 -4.59 22.36
C ASP A 187 -11.74 -5.80 21.41
N ASP A 188 -12.78 -6.64 21.32
CA ASP A 188 -12.87 -7.78 20.40
C ASP A 188 -13.41 -7.29 19.04
N LEU A 189 -12.50 -6.91 18.15
CA LEU A 189 -12.84 -6.55 16.77
C LEU A 189 -12.59 -7.71 15.82
N ASP A 190 -13.54 -7.93 14.92
CA ASP A 190 -13.43 -8.91 13.84
C ASP A 190 -12.96 -8.27 12.53
N LEU A 191 -11.86 -8.73 11.97
CA LEU A 191 -11.53 -8.48 10.56
C LEU A 191 -12.45 -9.29 9.66
N ARG A 192 -13.20 -8.58 8.82
CA ARG A 192 -14.11 -9.15 7.83
C ARG A 192 -13.71 -8.72 6.43
N ILE A 193 -13.76 -9.66 5.50
CA ILE A 193 -13.47 -9.41 4.09
C ILE A 193 -14.69 -9.74 3.24
N GLY A 194 -15.30 -8.71 2.65
CA GLY A 194 -16.28 -8.89 1.58
C GLY A 194 -15.56 -9.02 0.24
N ILE A 195 -15.90 -10.02 -0.58
CA ILE A 195 -15.28 -10.28 -1.87
C ILE A 195 -16.32 -10.10 -2.97
N LEU A 196 -16.18 -9.05 -3.78
CA LEU A 196 -16.93 -8.89 -5.02
C LEU A 196 -16.26 -9.69 -6.13
N ARG A 197 -16.97 -10.74 -6.57
CA ARG A 197 -16.51 -11.67 -7.59
C ARG A 197 -16.75 -11.11 -9.00
N PRO A 198 -16.08 -11.66 -10.03
CA PRO A 198 -16.28 -11.20 -11.42
C PRO A 198 -17.72 -11.34 -11.93
N ASP A 199 -18.48 -12.31 -11.40
CA ASP A 199 -19.89 -12.52 -11.73
C ASP A 199 -20.85 -11.58 -10.98
N GLY A 200 -20.33 -10.66 -10.16
CA GLY A 200 -21.10 -9.69 -9.38
C GLY A 200 -21.65 -10.21 -8.07
N ARG A 201 -21.44 -11.49 -7.71
CA ARG A 201 -21.81 -12.03 -6.40
C ARG A 201 -20.81 -11.60 -5.33
N MET A 202 -21.30 -11.49 -4.10
CA MET A 202 -20.46 -11.25 -2.92
C MET A 202 -20.23 -12.55 -2.15
N SER A 203 -19.01 -12.76 -1.68
CA SER A 203 -18.68 -13.71 -0.61
C SER A 203 -18.20 -12.95 0.62
N ILE A 204 -18.22 -13.58 1.80
CA ILE A 204 -17.71 -12.99 3.03
C ILE A 204 -16.76 -13.95 3.75
N ILE A 205 -15.65 -13.42 4.23
CA ILE A 205 -14.68 -14.11 5.09
C ILE A 205 -14.74 -13.49 6.48
N GLN A 206 -14.83 -14.34 7.49
CA GLN A 206 -14.69 -13.99 8.90
C GLN A 206 -14.21 -15.21 9.69
N ALA A 207 -13.43 -15.01 10.74
CA ALA A 207 -13.14 -16.07 11.69
C ALA A 207 -14.24 -16.20 12.77
N PRO A 208 -14.37 -17.39 13.39
CA PRO A 208 -13.78 -18.67 12.98
C PRO A 208 -14.65 -19.42 11.95
N ASP A 209 -15.90 -19.01 11.75
CA ASP A 209 -16.91 -19.81 11.06
C ASP A 209 -16.73 -19.87 9.54
N LYS A 210 -16.20 -18.80 8.94
CA LYS A 210 -16.11 -18.61 7.49
C LYS A 210 -14.73 -18.15 7.10
N ARG A 211 -13.72 -18.87 7.60
CA ARG A 211 -12.30 -18.54 7.39
C ARG A 211 -11.88 -18.62 5.93
N GLY A 212 -12.64 -19.26 5.06
CA GLY A 212 -12.28 -19.43 3.64
C GLY A 212 -11.11 -20.40 3.46
N ALA A 213 -10.44 -20.29 2.32
CA ALA A 213 -9.33 -21.14 1.92
C ALA A 213 -8.39 -20.37 0.99
N PHE A 214 -7.09 -20.64 1.07
CA PHE A 214 -6.08 -19.95 0.27
C PHE A 214 -5.94 -20.55 -1.14
N ASP A 215 -5.93 -21.89 -1.24
CA ASP A 215 -5.72 -22.64 -2.49
C ASP A 215 -7.02 -23.15 -3.15
N ALA A 216 -8.17 -22.80 -2.58
CA ALA A 216 -9.49 -23.14 -3.11
C ALA A 216 -10.41 -21.93 -2.99
N ASP A 217 -11.51 -21.92 -3.74
CA ASP A 217 -12.53 -20.88 -3.62
C ASP A 217 -12.90 -20.66 -2.14
N PRO A 218 -12.85 -19.41 -1.62
CA PRO A 218 -12.79 -18.13 -2.34
C PRO A 218 -11.39 -17.51 -2.52
N PHE A 219 -10.31 -18.26 -2.28
CA PHE A 219 -8.90 -17.83 -2.41
C PHE A 219 -8.47 -16.71 -1.44
N VAL A 220 -9.20 -16.62 -0.33
CA VAL A 220 -8.92 -15.75 0.81
C VAL A 220 -9.09 -16.60 2.07
N PHE A 221 -8.08 -16.58 2.94
CA PHE A 221 -8.02 -17.37 4.16
C PHE A 221 -7.80 -16.49 5.39
N HIS A 222 -8.66 -16.61 6.40
CA HIS A 222 -8.53 -15.94 7.69
C HIS A 222 -7.75 -16.82 8.68
N THR A 223 -6.68 -16.28 9.23
CA THR A 223 -5.67 -17.07 9.96
C THR A 223 -5.99 -17.33 11.43
N GLY A 224 -6.83 -16.50 12.04
CA GLY A 224 -7.22 -16.66 13.45
C GLY A 224 -8.29 -15.66 13.87
N ASP A 225 -8.86 -15.86 15.05
CA ASP A 225 -9.83 -14.97 15.72
C ASP A 225 -9.14 -14.44 16.99
N VAL A 226 -9.07 -13.13 17.17
CA VAL A 226 -8.41 -12.50 18.33
C VAL A 226 -9.46 -11.87 19.24
N VAL A 227 -9.72 -12.54 20.35
CA VAL A 227 -10.81 -12.20 21.27
C VAL A 227 -10.47 -11.16 22.33
N SER A 228 -9.27 -10.58 22.32
CA SER A 228 -8.83 -9.58 23.32
C SER A 228 -7.68 -8.72 22.82
N ALA A 229 -7.63 -7.45 23.24
CA ALA A 229 -6.51 -6.54 23.00
C ALA A 229 -6.09 -5.84 24.30
N SER A 230 -4.86 -5.35 24.35
CA SER A 230 -4.38 -4.48 25.43
C SER A 230 -3.38 -3.46 24.88
N ALA A 231 -3.07 -2.41 25.64
CA ALA A 231 -2.05 -1.43 25.27
C ALA A 231 -0.67 -2.07 24.97
N SER A 232 -0.30 -3.14 25.68
CA SER A 232 0.97 -3.88 25.50
C SER A 232 0.90 -5.03 24.51
N ALA A 233 -0.30 -5.45 24.12
CA ALA A 233 -0.55 -6.52 23.16
C ALA A 233 -1.76 -6.13 22.29
N PRO A 234 -1.55 -5.33 21.24
CA PRO A 234 -2.60 -4.93 20.31
C PRO A 234 -3.32 -6.15 19.73
N GLY A 235 -4.63 -6.03 19.50
CA GLY A 235 -5.38 -7.04 18.76
C GLY A 235 -4.92 -7.02 17.30
N ILE A 236 -4.64 -8.20 16.74
CA ILE A 236 -4.18 -8.32 15.36
C ILE A 236 -4.87 -9.52 14.70
N GLU A 237 -5.72 -9.24 13.73
CA GLU A 237 -6.26 -10.27 12.85
C GLU A 237 -5.67 -10.18 11.45
N THR A 238 -5.52 -11.33 10.80
CA THR A 238 -4.82 -11.43 9.51
C THR A 238 -5.56 -12.36 8.55
N VAL A 239 -5.67 -11.91 7.31
CA VAL A 239 -6.06 -12.70 6.15
C VAL A 239 -4.93 -12.85 5.15
N GLU A 240 -4.92 -13.99 4.47
CA GLU A 240 -4.01 -14.34 3.40
C GLU A 240 -4.83 -14.47 2.11
N ILE A 241 -4.46 -13.70 1.09
CA ILE A 241 -5.14 -13.64 -0.20
C ILE A 241 -4.21 -14.22 -1.26
N ASN A 242 -4.72 -15.13 -2.08
CA ASN A 242 -3.99 -15.68 -3.20
C ASN A 242 -3.76 -14.57 -4.25
N PRO A 243 -2.52 -14.22 -4.63
CA PRO A 243 -2.26 -13.17 -5.61
C PRO A 243 -2.86 -13.48 -6.98
N ALA A 244 -3.10 -14.76 -7.29
CA ALA A 244 -3.73 -15.21 -8.52
C ALA A 244 -5.27 -15.22 -8.46
N ILE A 245 -5.91 -14.71 -7.39
CA ILE A 245 -7.37 -14.75 -7.20
C ILE A 245 -8.16 -14.21 -8.41
N SER A 246 -7.70 -13.13 -9.04
CA SER A 246 -8.35 -12.56 -10.22
C SER A 246 -8.31 -13.51 -11.42
N GLN A 247 -7.21 -14.25 -11.60
CA GLN A 247 -7.07 -15.25 -12.67
C GLN A 247 -7.90 -16.50 -12.36
N LEU A 248 -7.84 -16.99 -11.11
CA LEU A 248 -8.56 -18.18 -10.65
C LEU A 248 -10.07 -18.00 -10.69
N LEU A 249 -10.56 -16.78 -10.42
CA LEU A 249 -11.98 -16.43 -10.53
C LEU A 249 -12.41 -15.96 -11.93
N GLY A 250 -11.46 -15.82 -12.86
CA GLY A 250 -11.75 -15.46 -14.26
C GLY A 250 -12.09 -13.98 -14.50
N GLY A 251 -11.63 -13.06 -13.65
CA GLY A 251 -11.82 -11.62 -13.86
C GLY A 251 -11.37 -10.73 -12.70
N LYS A 252 -11.62 -9.42 -12.81
CA LYS A 252 -11.31 -8.45 -11.74
C LYS A 252 -12.07 -8.79 -10.47
N VAL A 253 -11.39 -8.72 -9.34
CA VAL A 253 -11.94 -8.97 -8.00
C VAL A 253 -11.77 -7.69 -7.17
N ALA A 254 -12.77 -7.36 -6.35
CA ALA A 254 -12.62 -6.31 -5.36
C ALA A 254 -12.89 -6.86 -3.97
N LEU A 255 -12.12 -6.41 -2.99
CA LEU A 255 -12.26 -6.78 -1.60
C LEU A 255 -12.53 -5.51 -0.78
N VAL A 256 -13.45 -5.63 0.17
CA VAL A 256 -13.70 -4.60 1.19
C VAL A 256 -13.25 -5.16 2.53
N CYS A 257 -12.31 -4.47 3.16
CA CYS A 257 -11.73 -4.84 4.45
C CYS A 257 -12.37 -3.98 5.53
N SER A 258 -13.10 -4.60 6.45
CA SER A 258 -13.76 -3.93 7.56
C SER A 258 -13.41 -4.57 8.89
N VAL A 259 -13.40 -3.77 9.95
CA VAL A 259 -13.49 -4.28 11.32
C VAL A 259 -14.90 -4.15 11.84
N TYR A 260 -15.33 -5.13 12.62
CA TYR A 260 -16.65 -5.18 13.23
C TYR A 260 -16.56 -5.42 14.74
N SER A 261 -17.39 -4.72 15.50
CA SER A 261 -17.66 -4.99 16.92
C SER A 261 -19.10 -5.41 17.05
N ALA A 262 -19.38 -6.53 17.70
CA ALA A 262 -20.76 -6.96 17.91
C ALA A 262 -21.50 -6.06 18.89
N VAL A 263 -22.84 -5.93 18.72
CA VAL A 263 -23.68 -5.25 19.73
C VAL A 263 -23.53 -5.89 21.11
N GLU A 264 -23.38 -7.22 21.15
CA GLU A 264 -23.21 -7.98 22.40
C GLU A 264 -21.90 -7.64 23.15
N ASN A 265 -20.88 -7.13 22.44
CA ASN A 265 -19.65 -6.63 23.05
C ASN A 265 -19.89 -5.31 23.80
N GLY A 266 -21.07 -4.70 23.63
CA GLY A 266 -21.49 -3.47 24.30
C GLY A 266 -21.20 -2.21 23.48
N ALA A 267 -21.47 -1.05 24.08
CA ALA A 267 -21.32 0.25 23.44
C ALA A 267 -19.85 0.69 23.44
N VAL A 268 -19.08 0.22 22.45
CA VAL A 268 -17.72 0.67 22.15
C VAL A 268 -17.69 1.42 20.82
N SER A 269 -16.93 2.50 20.78
CA SER A 269 -16.66 3.19 19.52
C SER A 269 -15.52 2.47 18.81
N VAL A 270 -15.77 1.87 17.64
CA VAL A 270 -14.71 1.27 16.80
C VAL A 270 -13.60 2.28 16.52
N ALA A 271 -13.92 3.57 16.39
CA ALA A 271 -12.95 4.64 16.20
C ALA A 271 -12.03 4.86 17.42
N SER A 272 -12.50 4.57 18.64
CA SER A 272 -11.69 4.67 19.87
C SER A 272 -10.58 3.62 19.92
N LEU A 273 -10.79 2.47 19.26
CA LEU A 273 -9.83 1.37 19.15
C LEU A 273 -8.76 1.59 18.08
N LYS A 274 -8.90 2.69 17.31
CA LYS A 274 -7.96 3.16 16.27
C LYS A 274 -7.49 2.05 15.32
N PRO A 275 -8.43 1.33 14.67
CA PRO A 275 -8.07 0.23 13.79
C PRO A 275 -7.25 0.73 12.59
N LYS A 276 -6.16 0.01 12.29
CA LYS A 276 -5.31 0.23 11.12
C LYS A 276 -5.25 -1.03 10.28
N MET A 277 -5.31 -0.88 8.97
CA MET A 277 -5.10 -1.99 8.04
C MET A 277 -3.69 -1.90 7.48
N ARG A 278 -3.01 -3.05 7.37
CA ARG A 278 -1.72 -3.18 6.72
C ARG A 278 -1.77 -4.30 5.69
N MET A 279 -1.42 -3.99 4.45
CA MET A 279 -1.27 -4.96 3.37
C MET A 279 0.21 -5.18 3.05
N GLU A 280 0.61 -6.41 2.82
CA GLU A 280 1.95 -6.80 2.36
C GLU A 280 1.90 -7.66 1.11
N TYR A 281 2.75 -7.35 0.14
CA TYR A 281 3.04 -8.19 -1.02
C TYR A 281 4.54 -8.13 -1.32
N GLY A 282 5.27 -9.17 -0.90
CA GLY A 282 6.74 -9.17 -0.91
C GLY A 282 7.28 -8.07 0.00
N ASP A 283 8.13 -7.21 -0.55
CA ASP A 283 8.71 -6.07 0.17
C ASP A 283 7.83 -4.81 0.14
N GLN A 284 6.71 -4.84 -0.59
CA GLN A 284 5.77 -3.73 -0.67
C GLN A 284 4.75 -3.81 0.46
N VAL A 285 4.68 -2.75 1.25
CA VAL A 285 3.78 -2.63 2.40
C VAL A 285 2.94 -1.37 2.25
N VAL A 286 1.63 -1.49 2.43
CA VAL A 286 0.69 -0.37 2.39
C VAL A 286 -0.15 -0.35 3.66
N GLU A 287 -0.14 0.76 4.37
CA GLU A 287 -0.93 0.96 5.59
C GLU A 287 -2.07 1.92 5.32
N CYS A 288 -3.31 1.49 5.56
CA CYS A 288 -4.46 2.37 5.62
C CYS A 288 -4.71 2.73 7.09
N ALA A 289 -4.35 3.97 7.44
CA ALA A 289 -4.48 4.52 8.78
C ALA A 289 -5.35 5.78 8.71
N PHE A 290 -6.64 5.58 8.48
CA PHE A 290 -7.59 6.67 8.30
C PHE A 290 -7.62 7.59 9.52
N GLU A 291 -7.56 8.89 9.27
CA GLU A 291 -7.56 9.89 10.33
C GLU A 291 -8.99 10.19 10.81
N PHE A 292 -9.33 9.75 12.01
CA PHE A 292 -10.60 10.09 12.65
C PHE A 292 -10.55 11.54 13.14
N LYS A 293 -11.15 12.47 12.38
CA LYS A 293 -11.15 13.90 12.74
C LYS A 293 -11.91 14.17 14.04
N SER A 294 -11.39 15.10 14.85
CA SER A 294 -12.03 15.56 16.10
C SER A 294 -13.43 16.12 15.85
N GLY A 295 -14.40 15.75 16.68
CA GLY A 295 -15.82 16.14 16.55
C GLY A 295 -16.73 15.08 15.92
N PHE A 296 -16.15 14.02 15.35
CA PHE A 296 -16.87 12.87 14.80
C PHE A 296 -17.37 11.89 15.90
N PHE A 297 -16.85 12.00 17.13
CA PHE A 297 -16.92 10.95 18.16
C PHE A 297 -18.15 10.98 19.08
N SER A 298 -18.93 12.07 19.13
CA SER A 298 -20.05 12.17 20.07
C SER A 298 -21.25 11.26 19.73
N SER A 299 -21.32 10.72 18.51
CA SER A 299 -22.39 9.82 18.04
C SER A 299 -21.91 8.42 17.63
N MET A 300 -20.63 8.08 17.82
CA MET A 300 -20.00 6.87 17.26
C MET A 300 -19.95 5.64 18.18
N SER A 301 -20.37 5.74 19.44
CA SER A 301 -20.40 4.59 20.37
C SER A 301 -21.38 3.47 19.97
N THR A 302 -22.11 3.65 18.87
CA THR A 302 -23.08 2.69 18.33
C THR A 302 -22.77 2.34 16.87
N VAL A 303 -21.61 2.73 16.35
CA VAL A 303 -21.13 2.29 15.03
C VAL A 303 -20.40 0.98 15.20
N TYR A 304 -20.94 -0.06 14.59
CA TYR A 304 -20.44 -1.43 14.76
C TYR A 304 -19.54 -1.91 13.63
N THR A 305 -19.63 -1.31 12.44
CA THR A 305 -18.74 -1.67 11.32
C THR A 305 -18.00 -0.46 10.79
N TYR A 306 -16.70 -0.63 10.57
CA TYR A 306 -15.83 0.36 9.98
C TYR A 306 -15.01 -0.22 8.83
N VAL A 307 -15.11 0.38 7.64
CA VAL A 307 -14.34 -0.03 6.46
C VAL A 307 -12.99 0.66 6.48
N ILE A 308 -11.93 -0.11 6.73
CA ILE A 308 -10.57 0.40 6.83
C ILE A 308 -9.98 0.62 5.43
N GLY A 309 -10.28 -0.26 4.47
CA GLY A 309 -9.75 -0.17 3.11
C GLY A 309 -10.50 -1.01 2.09
N GLN A 310 -10.24 -0.70 0.82
CA GLN A 310 -10.67 -1.47 -0.34
C GLN A 310 -9.45 -1.89 -1.15
N ILE A 311 -9.52 -3.09 -1.72
CA ILE A 311 -8.46 -3.68 -2.55
C ILE A 311 -9.09 -4.11 -3.86
N GLU A 312 -8.63 -3.57 -5.00
CA GLU A 312 -8.99 -4.09 -6.32
C GLU A 312 -7.80 -4.89 -6.87
N ILE A 313 -8.04 -6.14 -7.21
CA ILE A 313 -7.03 -7.02 -7.80
C ILE A 313 -7.48 -7.35 -9.23
N ASP A 314 -6.66 -6.99 -10.19
CA ASP A 314 -6.76 -7.50 -11.56
C ASP A 314 -5.57 -8.44 -11.85
N GLN A 315 -5.35 -8.81 -13.11
CA GLN A 315 -4.33 -9.80 -13.46
C GLN A 315 -2.90 -9.31 -13.19
N ASP A 316 -2.67 -8.00 -13.18
CA ASP A 316 -1.35 -7.38 -13.21
C ASP A 316 -1.08 -6.45 -12.02
N GLN A 317 -2.11 -5.98 -11.32
CA GLN A 317 -1.94 -5.01 -10.23
C GLN A 317 -2.93 -5.23 -9.09
N ILE A 318 -2.53 -4.70 -7.94
CA ILE A 318 -3.34 -4.48 -6.75
C ILE A 318 -3.49 -2.97 -6.59
N VAL A 319 -4.71 -2.47 -6.45
CA VAL A 319 -4.99 -1.06 -6.13
C VAL A 319 -5.60 -1.01 -4.74
N LEU A 320 -4.98 -0.26 -3.85
CA LEU A 320 -5.44 -0.08 -2.48
C LEU A 320 -5.96 1.34 -2.29
N SER A 321 -7.04 1.48 -1.53
CA SER A 321 -7.56 2.79 -1.11
C SER A 321 -8.11 2.71 0.32
N PRO A 322 -7.88 3.72 1.17
CA PRO A 322 -8.58 3.83 2.43
C PRO A 322 -10.04 4.21 2.14
N SER A 323 -10.97 3.72 2.97
CA SER A 323 -12.39 4.00 2.80
C SER A 323 -12.89 5.02 3.81
N GLY A 324 -12.83 4.70 5.10
CA GLY A 324 -13.37 5.56 6.15
C GLY A 324 -14.90 5.46 6.32
N VAL A 325 -15.57 4.59 5.55
CA VAL A 325 -17.03 4.40 5.60
C VAL A 325 -17.43 3.60 6.84
N THR A 326 -18.53 3.98 7.47
CA THR A 326 -19.06 3.36 8.70
C THR A 326 -20.49 2.89 8.49
N SER A 327 -20.93 1.90 9.29
CA SER A 327 -22.34 1.56 9.38
C SER A 327 -23.13 2.72 10.00
N LYS A 328 -24.44 2.72 9.81
CA LYS A 328 -25.32 3.61 10.58
C LYS A 328 -25.24 3.26 12.06
N ALA A 329 -25.50 4.24 12.91
CA ALA A 329 -25.69 4.02 14.33
C ALA A 329 -26.69 2.87 14.58
N ALA A 330 -26.31 1.97 15.49
CA ALA A 330 -27.05 0.77 15.87
C ALA A 330 -27.29 -0.27 14.75
N SER A 331 -26.58 -0.18 13.62
CA SER A 331 -26.72 -1.12 12.51
C SER A 331 -25.52 -2.05 12.41
N GLU A 332 -25.79 -3.34 12.28
CA GLU A 332 -24.82 -4.43 12.08
C GLU A 332 -24.71 -4.85 10.61
N ALA A 333 -25.26 -4.02 9.71
CA ALA A 333 -25.19 -4.23 8.28
C ALA A 333 -23.75 -4.26 7.80
N THR A 334 -23.45 -5.26 6.97
CA THR A 334 -22.12 -5.47 6.42
C THR A 334 -21.85 -4.53 5.23
N PRO A 335 -20.56 -4.27 4.91
CA PRO A 335 -20.21 -3.55 3.71
C PRO A 335 -20.54 -4.38 2.47
N TRP A 336 -21.12 -3.73 1.47
CA TRP A 336 -21.54 -4.36 0.24
C TRP A 336 -20.94 -3.63 -0.96
N LEU A 337 -20.22 -4.37 -1.79
CA LEU A 337 -19.64 -3.85 -3.03
C LEU A 337 -20.55 -4.19 -4.22
N THR A 338 -20.64 -3.25 -5.16
CA THR A 338 -21.19 -3.49 -6.50
C THR A 338 -20.28 -2.85 -7.54
N ARG A 339 -20.31 -3.35 -8.77
CA ARG A 339 -19.54 -2.80 -9.89
C ARG A 339 -20.49 -2.30 -10.98
N LYS A 340 -20.30 -1.05 -11.40
CA LYS A 340 -21.01 -0.41 -12.52
C LYS A 340 -19.99 0.08 -13.54
N GLY A 341 -19.78 -0.69 -14.60
CA GLY A 341 -18.65 -0.48 -15.51
C GLY A 341 -17.33 -0.69 -14.76
N ASP A 342 -16.40 0.26 -14.84
CA ASP A 342 -15.15 0.21 -14.07
C ASP A 342 -15.27 0.77 -12.65
N LYS A 343 -16.39 1.40 -12.29
CA LYS A 343 -16.57 2.01 -10.98
C LYS A 343 -17.02 1.00 -9.93
N LEU A 344 -16.27 0.95 -8.83
CA LEU A 344 -16.67 0.26 -7.61
C LEU A 344 -17.57 1.17 -6.75
N GLU A 345 -18.67 0.63 -6.26
CA GLU A 345 -19.60 1.32 -5.37
C GLU A 345 -19.74 0.54 -4.07
N LEU A 346 -19.46 1.21 -2.96
CA LEU A 346 -19.54 0.68 -1.60
C LEU A 346 -20.79 1.22 -0.90
N THR A 347 -21.61 0.32 -0.35
CA THR A 347 -22.77 0.63 0.48
C THR A 347 -22.69 -0.12 1.82
N MET A 348 -23.44 0.34 2.82
CA MET A 348 -23.52 -0.27 4.16
C MET A 348 -24.93 -0.82 4.42
N ASP A 349 -25.30 -1.80 3.63
CA ASP A 349 -26.63 -2.42 3.58
C ASP A 349 -26.56 -3.90 3.14
N GLY A 350 -25.41 -4.53 3.36
CA GLY A 350 -25.26 -5.97 3.20
C GLY A 350 -25.96 -6.74 4.33
N PRO A 351 -26.26 -8.04 4.13
CA PRO A 351 -26.84 -8.89 5.17
C PRO A 351 -25.97 -8.92 6.42
N GLU A 352 -26.61 -8.94 7.58
CA GLU A 352 -25.92 -9.10 8.86
C GLU A 352 -25.30 -10.50 8.94
N VAL A 353 -24.12 -10.59 9.57
CA VAL A 353 -23.41 -11.85 9.74
C VAL A 353 -22.86 -11.91 11.16
N PHE A 354 -23.22 -12.97 11.88
CA PHE A 354 -22.87 -13.19 13.28
C PHE A 354 -22.02 -14.45 13.44
N LYS A 355 -21.13 -14.44 14.44
CA LYS A 355 -20.39 -15.64 14.85
C LYS A 355 -21.37 -16.70 15.36
N GLY A 356 -21.08 -17.97 15.11
CA GLY A 356 -21.91 -19.11 15.52
C GLY A 356 -23.24 -19.25 14.78
N HIS A 357 -23.57 -18.35 13.84
CA HIS A 357 -24.84 -18.34 13.12
C HIS A 357 -24.65 -18.59 11.61
N PRO A 358 -25.57 -19.34 10.98
CA PRO A 358 -25.58 -19.47 9.53
C PRO A 358 -25.84 -18.10 8.87
N ILE A 359 -25.32 -17.88 7.65
CA ILE A 359 -25.68 -16.69 6.87
C ILE A 359 -27.16 -16.78 6.51
N GLU A 360 -27.91 -15.76 6.90
CA GLU A 360 -29.29 -15.62 6.46
C GLU A 360 -29.35 -15.25 4.97
N ARG A 361 -30.19 -15.96 4.22
CA ARG A 361 -30.40 -15.74 2.79
C ARG A 361 -31.78 -15.14 2.56
N ILE A 362 -31.98 -13.94 3.10
CA ILE A 362 -33.25 -13.19 3.04
C ILE A 362 -33.01 -11.89 2.24
N GLY A 363 -33.97 -11.53 1.39
CA GLY A 363 -33.88 -10.32 0.58
C GLY A 363 -33.02 -10.46 -0.67
N LYS A 364 -32.71 -9.31 -1.30
CA LYS A 364 -32.06 -9.25 -2.63
C LYS A 364 -30.53 -9.38 -2.60
N LYS A 365 -29.89 -9.08 -1.47
CA LYS A 365 -28.44 -9.18 -1.27
C LYS A 365 -28.16 -10.42 -0.46
N GLN A 366 -27.29 -11.31 -0.95
CA GLN A 366 -26.99 -12.58 -0.30
C GLN A 366 -25.53 -12.94 -0.55
N TYR A 367 -24.86 -13.38 0.51
CA TYR A 367 -23.51 -13.93 0.40
C TYR A 367 -23.59 -15.35 -0.17
N PHE A 368 -22.69 -15.64 -1.12
CA PHE A 368 -22.57 -16.94 -1.75
C PHE A 368 -21.86 -17.94 -0.84
#